data_AF-A0A2S6MZM0-F1
#
_entry.id   AF-A0A2S6MZM0-F1
#
_cell.length_a   1.000
_cell.length_b   1.000
_cell.length_c   1.000
_cell.angle_alpha   90.00
_cell.angle_beta   90.00
_cell.angle_gamma   90.00
#
_symmetry.space_group_name_H-M   'P 1'
#
loop_
_entity.id
_entity.type
_entity.pdbx_description
1 polymer ?
#
loop_
_entity_poly.entity_id
_entity_poly.type
_entity_poly.pdbx_seq_one_letter_code
_entity_poly.pdbx_strand_id
1 'polypeptide(L)'
;MTAFFDTNVLICAQEQGAKADKARALLAAGGILSVQVLNEFTAVARRKLGKDWGEIGEAIEDALTLLDPPLPLTVTLHKAARSLADDHKVSFYDALIVAAALEADCETLFSEDLQNGRAFGKLKIVNPFV
;
A
#
# COMPACT_ATOMS: atom_id res chain seq x y z
N MET A 1 -17.08 3.41 0.67
CA MET A 1 -16.00 2.42 0.64
C MET A 1 -14.71 3.15 0.37
N THR A 2 -13.86 3.26 1.39
CA THR A 2 -12.53 3.88 1.30
C THR A 2 -11.50 2.78 1.04
N ALA A 3 -10.71 2.94 -0.02
CA ALA A 3 -9.68 1.99 -0.43
C ALA A 3 -8.31 2.40 0.14
N PHE A 4 -7.52 1.40 0.52
CA PHE A 4 -6.12 1.56 0.90
C PHE A 4 -5.23 0.79 -0.07
N PHE A 5 -4.07 1.35 -0.40
CA PHE A 5 -3.13 0.76 -1.35
C PHE A 5 -1.86 0.26 -0.68
N ASP A 6 -1.50 -0.98 -0.99
CA ASP A 6 -0.21 -1.59 -0.66
C ASP A 6 0.88 -1.17 -1.68
N THR A 7 2.15 -1.38 -1.33
CA THR A 7 3.32 -1.06 -2.15
C THR A 7 3.31 -1.81 -3.48
N ASN A 8 2.87 -3.07 -3.52
CA ASN A 8 2.81 -3.82 -4.79
C ASN A 8 1.90 -3.15 -5.83
N VAL A 9 0.82 -2.47 -5.42
CA VAL A 9 -0.05 -1.72 -6.35
C VAL A 9 0.71 -0.57 -6.99
N LEU A 10 1.47 0.20 -6.19
CA LEU A 10 2.30 1.29 -6.70
C LEU A 10 3.41 0.76 -7.63
N ILE A 11 4.04 -0.35 -7.26
CA ILE A 11 5.07 -0.99 -8.10
C ILE A 11 4.48 -1.45 -9.43
N CYS A 12 3.35 -2.14 -9.43
CA CYS A 12 2.68 -2.57 -10.65
C CYS A 12 2.32 -1.38 -11.56
N ALA A 13 1.91 -0.23 -11.00
CA ALA A 13 1.62 0.96 -11.79
C ALA A 13 2.84 1.52 -12.55
N GLN A 14 4.07 1.20 -12.12
CA GLN A 14 5.32 1.58 -12.79
C GLN A 14 5.74 0.61 -13.90
N GLU A 15 5.11 -0.55 -13.99
CA GLU A 15 5.43 -1.58 -14.98
C GLU A 15 4.61 -1.41 -16.27
N GLN A 16 4.62 -2.42 -17.15
CA GLN A 16 3.83 -2.44 -18.39
C GLN A 16 2.84 -3.61 -18.40
N GLY A 17 1.81 -3.51 -19.25
CA GLY A 17 0.82 -4.56 -19.48
C GLY A 17 -0.41 -4.44 -18.58
N ALA A 18 -1.28 -5.45 -18.66
CA ALA A 18 -2.63 -5.39 -18.10
C ALA A 18 -2.67 -5.17 -16.57
N LYS A 19 -1.69 -5.71 -15.82
CA LYS A 19 -1.57 -5.44 -14.38
C LYS A 19 -1.28 -3.98 -14.10
N ALA A 20 -0.38 -3.36 -14.87
CA ALA A 20 -0.04 -1.95 -14.73
C ALA A 20 -1.23 -1.04 -15.04
N ASP A 21 -1.98 -1.35 -16.10
CA ASP A 21 -3.18 -0.59 -16.46
C ASP A 21 -4.26 -0.70 -15.37
N LYS A 22 -4.44 -1.89 -14.79
CA LYS A 22 -5.35 -2.10 -13.67
C LYS A 22 -4.92 -1.35 -12.41
N ALA A 23 -3.63 -1.37 -12.09
CA ALA A 23 -3.08 -0.63 -10.95
C ALA A 23 -3.27 0.89 -11.11
N ARG A 24 -2.98 1.45 -12.29
CA ARG A 24 -3.21 2.87 -12.60
C ARG A 24 -4.69 3.25 -12.49
N ALA A 25 -5.59 2.40 -13.01
CA ALA A 25 -7.02 2.63 -12.92
C ALA A 25 -7.52 2.63 -11.46
N LEU A 26 -6.97 1.75 -10.61
CA LEU A 26 -7.28 1.73 -9.19
C LEU A 26 -6.81 3.00 -8.47
N LEU A 27 -5.57 3.43 -8.72
CA LEU A 27 -5.03 4.67 -8.14
C LEU A 27 -5.81 5.90 -8.59
N ALA A 28 -6.20 5.95 -9.87
CA ALA A 28 -7.00 7.04 -10.44
C ALA A 28 -8.43 7.10 -9.87
N ALA A 29 -8.94 6.00 -9.28
CA ALA A 29 -10.23 5.99 -8.58
C ALA A 29 -10.15 6.62 -7.17
N GLY A 30 -8.95 6.97 -6.71
CA GLY A 30 -8.70 7.57 -5.41
C GLY A 30 -8.63 6.55 -4.27
N GLY A 31 -8.17 7.03 -3.12
CA GLY A 31 -7.99 6.25 -1.89
C GLY A 31 -6.80 6.74 -1.09
N ILE A 32 -6.31 5.90 -0.18
CA ILE A 32 -5.32 6.26 0.84
C ILE A 32 -4.13 5.32 0.76
N LEU A 33 -2.95 5.79 1.12
CA LEU A 33 -1.79 4.96 1.46
C LEU A 33 -1.11 5.51 2.73
N SER A 34 -0.04 4.89 3.19
CA SER A 34 0.77 5.41 4.31
C SER A 34 2.19 5.76 3.89
N VAL A 35 2.88 6.54 4.72
CA VAL A 35 4.32 6.77 4.57
C VAL A 35 5.11 5.46 4.56
N GLN A 36 4.63 4.40 5.23
CA GLN A 36 5.26 3.08 5.16
C GLN A 36 5.24 2.52 3.73
N VAL A 37 4.12 2.67 3.02
CA VAL A 37 3.99 2.25 1.60
C VAL A 37 4.98 3.01 0.72
N LEU A 38 5.16 4.31 0.97
CA LEU A 38 6.15 5.14 0.26
C LEU A 38 7.59 4.73 0.55
N ASN A 39 7.90 4.38 1.81
CA ASN A 39 9.23 3.89 2.21
C ASN A 39 9.57 2.58 1.48
N GLU A 40 8.64 1.64 1.45
CA GLU A 40 8.81 0.36 0.77
C GLU A 40 8.89 0.55 -0.74
N PHE A 41 8.05 1.40 -1.33
CA PHE A 41 8.12 1.75 -2.74
C PHE A 41 9.49 2.32 -3.10
N THR A 42 10.00 3.29 -2.33
CA THR A 42 11.32 3.90 -2.54
C THR A 42 12.44 2.84 -2.52
N ALA A 43 12.43 1.97 -1.52
CA ALA A 43 13.44 0.92 -1.39
C ALA A 43 13.38 -0.08 -2.55
N VAL A 44 12.18 -0.50 -2.96
CA VAL A 44 11.97 -1.45 -4.05
C VAL A 44 12.29 -0.82 -5.41
N ALA A 45 11.81 0.40 -5.67
CA ALA A 45 12.08 1.12 -6.91
C ALA A 45 13.58 1.33 -7.12
N ARG A 46 14.31 1.71 -6.06
CA ARG A 46 15.76 1.91 -6.14
C ARG A 46 16.51 0.60 -6.37
N ARG A 47 16.15 -0.47 -5.65
CA ARG A 47 16.89 -1.74 -5.66
C ARG A 47 16.53 -2.66 -6.82
N LYS A 48 15.24 -2.76 -7.14
CA LYS A 48 14.71 -3.74 -8.12
C LYS A 48 14.40 -3.12 -9.47
N LEU A 49 13.89 -1.88 -9.51
CA LEU A 49 13.55 -1.20 -10.77
C LEU A 49 14.71 -0.38 -11.34
N GLY A 50 15.78 -0.18 -10.57
CA GLY A 50 16.98 0.56 -11.01
C GLY A 50 16.76 2.07 -11.16
N LYS A 51 15.61 2.59 -10.70
CA LYS A 51 15.25 4.01 -10.83
C LYS A 51 16.21 4.91 -10.07
N ASP A 52 16.48 6.09 -10.61
CA ASP A 52 17.17 7.16 -9.89
C ASP A 52 16.25 7.91 -8.91
N TRP A 53 16.83 8.82 -8.12
CA TRP A 53 16.09 9.57 -7.10
C TRP A 53 15.06 10.54 -7.69
N GLY A 54 15.30 11.06 -8.90
CA GLY A 54 14.36 11.91 -9.61
C GLY A 54 13.15 11.09 -10.08
N GLU A 55 13.39 9.97 -10.74
CA GLU A 55 12.34 9.05 -11.21
C GLU A 55 11.48 8.47 -10.05
N ILE A 56 12.08 8.27 -8.87
CA ILE A 56 11.35 7.87 -7.66
C ILE A 56 10.49 9.02 -7.14
N GLY A 57 11.06 10.23 -7.08
CA GLY A 57 10.35 11.43 -6.62
C GLY A 57 9.14 11.74 -7.50
N GLU A 58 9.31 11.75 -8.82
CA GLU A 58 8.23 11.95 -9.78
C GLU A 58 7.10 10.92 -9.60
N ALA A 59 7.45 9.63 -9.47
CA ALA A 59 6.45 8.59 -9.26
C ALA A 59 5.68 8.72 -7.94
N ILE A 60 6.33 9.20 -6.88
CA ILE A 60 5.66 9.47 -5.60
C ILE A 60 4.73 10.68 -5.74
N GLU A 61 5.21 11.79 -6.30
CA GLU A 61 4.40 13.00 -6.51
C GLU A 61 3.17 12.69 -7.37
N ASP A 62 3.32 11.93 -8.46
CA ASP A 62 2.20 11.48 -9.31
C ASP A 62 1.16 10.73 -8.48
N ALA A 63 1.57 9.79 -7.62
CA ALA A 63 0.64 9.08 -6.74
C ALA A 63 -0.04 10.02 -5.73
N LEU A 64 0.69 10.99 -5.17
CA LEU A 64 0.14 11.97 -4.23
C LEU A 64 -0.83 12.96 -4.89
N THR A 65 -0.80 13.14 -6.20
CA THR A 65 -1.83 13.92 -6.91
C THR A 65 -3.17 13.21 -7.04
N LEU A 66 -3.17 11.87 -7.01
CA LEU A 66 -4.36 11.03 -7.20
C LEU A 66 -5.01 10.58 -5.89
N LEU A 67 -4.23 10.55 -4.82
CA LEU A 67 -4.61 9.95 -3.54
C LEU A 67 -4.80 11.02 -2.46
N ASP A 68 -5.55 10.64 -1.43
CA ASP A 68 -5.63 11.42 -0.19
C ASP A 68 -4.25 11.46 0.51
N PRO A 69 -3.99 12.47 1.35
CA PRO A 69 -2.72 12.60 2.06
C PRO A 69 -2.31 11.30 2.79
N PRO A 70 -1.06 10.85 2.64
CA PRO A 70 -0.57 9.63 3.28
C PRO A 70 -0.72 9.64 4.79
N LEU A 71 -1.17 8.52 5.37
CA LEU A 71 -1.11 8.37 6.82
C LEU A 71 0.35 8.36 7.32
N PRO A 72 0.66 9.13 8.38
CA PRO A 72 2.01 9.20 8.93
C PRO A 72 2.40 7.91 9.65
N LEU A 73 3.70 7.60 9.65
CA LEU A 73 4.25 6.53 10.47
C LEU A 73 4.45 7.03 11.90
N THR A 74 3.62 6.55 12.84
CA THR A 74 3.66 6.98 14.25
C THR A 74 4.06 5.85 15.19
N VAL A 75 4.47 6.20 16.42
CA VAL A 75 4.75 5.20 17.47
C VAL A 75 3.48 4.42 17.83
N THR A 76 2.31 5.05 17.78
CA THR A 76 1.02 4.38 18.01
C THR A 76 0.77 3.33 16.93
N LEU A 77 0.95 3.69 15.66
CA LEU A 77 0.81 2.79 14.53
C LEU A 77 1.78 1.60 14.63
N HIS A 78 3.04 1.87 15.01
CA HIS A 78 4.04 0.82 15.24
C HIS A 78 3.62 -0.19 16.31
N LYS A 79 3.06 0.28 17.43
CA LYS A 79 2.57 -0.61 18.49
C LYS A 79 1.39 -1.46 18.01
N ALA A 80 0.46 -0.86 17.28
CA ALA A 80 -0.68 -1.57 16.69
C ALA A 80 -0.21 -2.65 15.70
N ALA A 81 0.73 -2.30 14.82
CA ALA A 81 1.33 -3.24 13.88
C ALA A 81 2.04 -4.41 14.57
N ARG A 82 2.76 -4.16 15.68
CA ARG A 82 3.38 -5.22 16.48
C ARG A 82 2.34 -6.20 17.01
N SER A 83 1.23 -5.71 17.58
CA SER A 83 0.15 -6.57 18.06
C SER A 83 -0.47 -7.36 16.91
N LEU A 84 -0.79 -6.70 15.79
CA LEU A 84 -1.34 -7.37 14.61
C LEU A 84 -0.41 -8.46 14.06
N ALA A 85 0.90 -8.21 14.00
CA ALA A 85 1.87 -9.19 13.55
C ALA A 85 1.88 -10.44 14.43
N ASP A 86 1.79 -10.27 15.75
CA ASP A 86 1.74 -11.39 16.68
C ASP A 86 0.39 -12.13 16.63
N ASP A 87 -0.73 -11.40 16.71
CA ASP A 87 -2.08 -11.98 16.77
C ASP A 87 -2.46 -12.70 15.48
N HIS A 88 -2.07 -12.12 14.34
CA HIS A 88 -2.47 -12.59 13.02
C HIS A 88 -1.36 -13.28 12.22
N LYS A 89 -0.14 -13.39 12.77
CA LYS A 89 1.00 -14.05 12.11
C LYS A 89 1.26 -13.51 10.69
N VAL A 90 1.18 -12.19 10.54
CA VAL A 90 1.61 -11.47 9.33
C VAL A 90 3.00 -10.90 9.54
N SER A 91 3.73 -10.64 8.44
CA SER A 91 5.03 -9.98 8.56
C SER A 91 4.87 -8.60 9.19
N PHE A 92 5.91 -8.11 9.87
CA PHE A 92 5.81 -6.83 10.58
C PHE A 92 5.57 -5.64 9.63
N TYR A 93 6.16 -5.67 8.44
CA TYR A 93 5.97 -4.62 7.44
C TYR A 93 4.56 -4.64 6.87
N ASP A 94 4.02 -5.82 6.54
CA ASP A 94 2.62 -5.94 6.13
C ASP A 94 1.66 -5.51 7.26
N ALA A 95 2.01 -5.81 8.52
CA ALA A 95 1.23 -5.41 9.68
C ALA A 95 1.15 -3.89 9.84
N LEU A 96 2.21 -3.14 9.47
CA LEU A 96 2.17 -1.67 9.45
C LEU A 96 1.18 -1.15 8.41
N ILE A 97 1.13 -1.78 7.23
CA ILE A 97 0.19 -1.41 6.16
C ILE A 97 -1.25 -1.72 6.59
N VAL A 98 -1.49 -2.91 7.16
CA VAL A 98 -2.80 -3.29 7.70
C VAL A 98 -3.23 -2.34 8.84
N ALA A 99 -2.32 -2.03 9.77
CA ALA A 99 -2.60 -1.10 10.85
C ALA A 99 -2.99 0.29 10.33
N ALA A 100 -2.31 0.77 9.28
CA ALA A 100 -2.57 2.07 8.71
C ALA A 100 -3.92 2.09 7.98
N ALA A 101 -4.23 1.03 7.23
CA ALA A 101 -5.53 0.88 6.59
C ALA A 101 -6.68 0.86 7.59
N LEU A 102 -6.48 0.23 8.76
CA LEU A 102 -7.45 0.26 9.86
C LEU A 102 -7.57 1.64 10.50
N GLU A 103 -6.47 2.34 10.73
CA GLU A 103 -6.45 3.71 11.28
C GLU A 103 -7.11 4.72 10.34
N ALA A 104 -6.96 4.53 9.02
CA ALA A 104 -7.62 5.31 7.97
C ALA A 104 -9.12 4.98 7.81
N ASP A 105 -9.65 4.09 8.64
CA ASP A 105 -11.03 3.62 8.58
C ASP A 105 -11.40 2.99 7.22
N CYS A 106 -10.42 2.43 6.50
CA CYS A 106 -10.63 1.78 5.20
C CYS A 106 -11.38 0.45 5.32
N GLU A 107 -12.14 0.14 4.26
CA GLU A 107 -12.89 -1.12 4.14
C GLU A 107 -12.17 -2.14 3.26
N THR A 108 -11.32 -1.65 2.35
CA THR A 108 -10.60 -2.48 1.38
C THR A 108 -9.11 -2.13 1.40
N LEU A 109 -8.25 -3.13 1.50
CA LEU A 109 -6.81 -3.03 1.25
C LEU A 109 -6.48 -3.79 -0.03
N PHE A 110 -6.05 -3.07 -1.06
CA PHE A 110 -5.57 -3.67 -2.30
C PHE A 110 -4.13 -4.14 -2.13
N SER A 111 -3.90 -5.45 -2.21
CA SER A 111 -2.59 -6.08 -2.04
C SER A 111 -2.49 -7.37 -2.85
N GLU A 112 -1.41 -7.51 -3.61
CA GLU A 112 -1.07 -8.78 -4.29
C GLU A 112 -0.48 -9.81 -3.32
N ASP A 113 0.31 -9.35 -2.33
CA ASP A 113 1.11 -10.21 -1.45
C ASP A 113 0.32 -10.75 -0.24
N LEU A 114 -0.68 -10.01 0.24
CA LEU A 114 -1.57 -10.48 1.30
C LEU A 114 -2.63 -11.44 0.76
N GLN A 115 -3.02 -12.41 1.61
CA GLN A 115 -4.01 -13.42 1.24
C GLN A 115 -5.35 -12.77 0.84
N ASN A 116 -5.73 -12.91 -0.43
CA ASN A 116 -7.00 -12.42 -0.95
C ASN A 116 -8.21 -12.97 -0.16
N GLY A 117 -9.17 -12.11 0.16
CA GLY A 117 -10.35 -12.46 0.95
C GLY A 117 -10.14 -12.52 2.46
N ARG A 118 -8.90 -12.38 2.95
CA ARG A 118 -8.62 -12.23 4.38
C ARG A 118 -9.22 -10.95 4.92
N ALA A 119 -9.61 -10.95 6.19
CA ALA A 119 -10.15 -9.77 6.87
C ALA A 119 -9.44 -9.48 8.20
N PHE A 120 -9.36 -8.19 8.53
CA PHE A 120 -8.89 -7.66 9.81
C PHE A 120 -9.97 -6.72 10.32
N GLY A 121 -10.83 -7.20 11.23
CA GLY A 121 -12.04 -6.45 11.59
C GLY A 121 -12.90 -6.15 10.36
N LYS A 122 -13.08 -4.86 10.04
CA LYS A 122 -13.84 -4.42 8.86
C LYS A 122 -13.03 -4.36 7.56
N LEU A 123 -11.70 -4.37 7.66
CA LEU A 123 -10.81 -4.26 6.51
C LEU A 123 -10.74 -5.60 5.78
N LYS A 124 -11.02 -5.60 4.48
CA LYS A 124 -10.90 -6.78 3.60
C LYS A 124 -9.71 -6.64 2.68
N ILE A 125 -8.92 -7.71 2.57
CA ILE A 125 -7.84 -7.80 1.60
C ILE A 125 -8.44 -8.20 0.26
N VAL A 126 -8.14 -7.42 -0.77
CA VAL A 126 -8.53 -7.71 -2.16
C VAL A 126 -7.26 -7.72 -3.01
N ASN A 127 -6.94 -8.86 -3.61
CA ASN A 127 -5.92 -8.91 -4.65
C ASN A 127 -6.59 -8.46 -5.96
N PRO A 128 -6.20 -7.30 -6.51
CA PRO A 128 -6.85 -6.80 -7.70
C PRO A 128 -6.41 -7.54 -8.97
N PHE A 129 -5.43 -8.42 -8.95
CA PHE A 129 -4.83 -9.00 -10.16
C PHE A 129 -5.19 -10.47 -10.42
N VAL A 130 -6.10 -11.04 -9.63
CA VAL A 130 -6.57 -12.43 -9.74
C VAL A 130 -8.07 -12.53 -10.03
#